data_AF-A0A6I4WHC0-F1
#
_entry.id   AF-A0A6I4WHC0-F1
#
_cell.length_a   1.000
_cell.length_b   1.000
_cell.length_c   1.000
_cell.angle_alpha   90.00
_cell.angle_beta   90.00
_cell.angle_gamma   90.00
#
_symmetry.space_group_name_H-M   'P 1'
#
loop_
_entity.id
_entity.type
_entity.pdbx_description
1 polymer ?
#
loop_
_entity_poly.entity_id
_entity_poly.type
_entity_poly.pdbx_seq_one_letter_code
_entity_poly.pdbx_strand_id
1 'polypeptide(L)'
;MNDPRDRAPSDALHVAINGDLVNGDQFKNYYGPRVIIPAGTPETVPVGWSGGADVRVGAHVYLLCDPFLRTSSSPDHSVLYREALALRVARGPGGRRARPRGRGSEAAPDHRYAWLRQVRVREETAAARAELKTLAVEREYLTRLSGQIAGLPRVLHMETEPDGRTATLAVAWPSSRKSQEPFPALETLLEPGGAAMDPFRMFDLFRGLAHLCDTLAALHTHGVAHRRLTPSGIIMCDGGRVKLRDLGLAAREPRAGEGPPDGQAPEQRHGRGARPGPKTDVYQVAALTHHLLTGRPPAVRAPLPLRRQAPDVPDRISHVLDAALASDPDARPDAAVLGAAFRAARADLSRGNDDVSPGDPPRIHQPRP
;
A
#
# COMPACT_ATOMS: atom_id res chain seq x y z
N MET A 1 24.12 13.55 -51.70
CA MET A 1 24.82 14.10 -50.53
C MET A 1 23.75 14.79 -49.70
N ASN A 2 23.04 14.03 -48.87
CA ASN A 2 21.90 14.53 -48.09
C ASN A 2 22.38 14.93 -46.70
N ASP A 3 21.98 16.12 -46.26
CA ASP A 3 22.29 16.74 -44.98
C ASP A 3 21.82 15.82 -43.81
N PRO A 4 22.67 15.53 -42.81
CA PRO A 4 22.31 14.66 -41.68
C PRO A 4 21.28 15.28 -40.70
N ARG A 5 20.73 16.47 -40.99
CA ARG A 5 19.72 17.14 -40.16
C ARG A 5 18.26 16.86 -40.57
N ASP A 6 18.03 16.09 -41.63
CA ASP A 6 16.67 15.75 -42.13
C ASP A 6 16.21 14.33 -41.78
N ARG A 7 16.73 13.74 -40.69
CA ARG A 7 16.11 12.55 -40.10
C ARG A 7 14.95 12.98 -39.21
N ALA A 8 13.73 12.71 -39.67
CA ALA A 8 12.54 12.73 -38.83
C ALA A 8 12.82 11.98 -37.51
N PRO A 9 12.52 12.58 -36.33
CA PRO A 9 12.73 11.89 -35.07
C PRO A 9 11.78 10.68 -34.99
N SER A 10 12.39 9.51 -34.84
CA SER A 10 11.73 8.24 -34.56
C SER A 10 10.78 8.35 -33.36
N ASP A 11 9.58 7.76 -33.48
CA ASP A 11 8.51 7.54 -32.49
C ASP A 11 8.95 7.51 -31.01
N ALA A 12 9.25 8.67 -30.43
CA ALA A 12 9.40 8.84 -29.00
C ALA A 12 8.04 9.30 -28.43
N LEU A 13 7.34 8.38 -27.76
CA LEU A 13 6.13 8.71 -26.99
C LEU A 13 6.46 9.75 -25.90
N HIS A 14 5.99 10.98 -26.09
CA HIS A 14 6.08 12.06 -25.10
C HIS A 14 4.73 12.24 -24.39
N VAL A 15 4.76 12.34 -23.05
CA VAL A 15 3.60 12.68 -22.22
C VAL A 15 3.60 14.20 -22.01
N ALA A 16 2.59 14.88 -22.53
CA ALA A 16 2.39 16.30 -22.30
C ALA A 16 1.51 16.52 -21.06
N ILE A 17 1.95 17.40 -20.15
CA ILE A 17 1.10 17.98 -19.10
C ILE A 17 1.07 19.50 -19.34
N ASN A 18 -0.05 20.02 -19.83
CA ASN A 18 -0.30 21.45 -20.06
C ASN A 18 0.81 22.22 -20.81
N GLY A 19 1.34 21.65 -21.90
CA GLY A 19 2.25 22.35 -22.81
C GLY A 19 3.71 22.46 -22.35
N ASP A 20 4.05 21.96 -21.15
CA ASP A 20 5.44 21.71 -20.77
C ASP A 20 5.77 20.24 -21.05
N LEU A 21 6.83 20.00 -21.83
CA LEU A 21 7.41 18.67 -22.05
C LEU A 21 7.88 18.13 -20.70
N VAL A 22 7.11 17.22 -20.09
CA VAL A 22 7.63 16.42 -18.98
C VAL A 22 8.57 15.40 -19.59
N ASN A 23 9.87 15.62 -19.37
CA ASN A 23 10.89 14.71 -19.89
C ASN A 23 10.61 13.31 -19.33
N GLY A 24 10.49 12.32 -20.23
CA GLY A 24 10.04 10.95 -19.95
C GLY A 24 10.88 10.19 -18.92
N ASP A 25 11.96 10.79 -18.42
CA ASP A 25 12.85 10.28 -17.39
C ASP A 25 12.19 10.21 -16.00
N GLN A 26 11.16 11.01 -15.72
CA GLN A 26 10.41 10.96 -14.46
C GLN A 26 9.46 9.75 -14.34
N PHE A 27 9.36 8.96 -15.41
CA PHE A 27 8.56 7.73 -15.45
C PHE A 27 9.32 6.58 -16.13
N LYS A 28 10.65 6.73 -16.34
CA LYS A 28 11.48 5.70 -17.00
C LYS A 28 11.51 4.37 -16.23
N ASN A 29 11.24 4.39 -14.92
CA ASN A 29 11.22 3.21 -14.05
C ASN A 29 9.80 2.80 -13.61
N TYR A 30 8.75 3.43 -14.16
CA TYR A 30 7.37 3.04 -13.88
C TYR A 30 6.92 1.96 -14.88
N TYR A 31 6.75 0.72 -14.41
CA TYR A 31 6.34 -0.42 -15.22
C TYR A 31 4.81 -0.53 -15.44
N GLY A 32 4.06 0.57 -15.30
CA GLY A 32 2.62 0.62 -15.58
C GLY A 32 2.29 1.21 -16.96
N PRO A 33 1.02 1.10 -17.43
CA PRO A 33 0.62 1.62 -18.73
C PRO A 33 0.85 3.14 -18.83
N ARG A 34 1.57 3.56 -19.88
CA ARG A 34 1.79 4.98 -20.21
C ARG A 34 0.51 5.55 -20.84
N VAL A 35 -0.06 6.59 -20.24
CA VAL A 35 -1.27 7.25 -20.76
C VAL A 35 -0.94 8.67 -21.23
N ILE A 36 -1.35 8.98 -22.45
CA ILE A 36 -1.23 10.29 -23.10
C ILE A 36 -2.46 11.14 -22.73
N ILE A 37 -2.26 12.37 -22.26
CA ILE A 37 -3.34 13.33 -21.96
C ILE A 37 -3.48 14.31 -23.14
N PRO A 38 -4.67 14.48 -23.75
CA PRO A 38 -4.89 15.48 -24.79
C PRO A 38 -4.88 16.91 -24.21
N ALA A 39 -4.30 17.87 -24.93
CA ALA A 39 -4.27 19.27 -24.52
C ALA A 39 -5.56 20.01 -24.92
N GLY A 40 -6.15 20.78 -23.98
CA GLY A 40 -7.15 21.80 -24.27
C GLY A 40 -8.41 21.75 -23.38
N THR A 41 -8.61 22.81 -22.58
CA THR A 41 -9.82 23.08 -21.77
C THR A 41 -11.00 23.58 -22.62
N PRO A 42 -12.23 23.38 -22.12
CA PRO A 42 -12.96 24.54 -21.59
C PRO A 42 -13.25 24.39 -20.09
N GLU A 43 -13.72 25.48 -19.48
CA GLU A 43 -14.06 25.77 -18.08
C GLU A 43 -15.04 24.81 -17.36
N THR A 44 -15.08 23.53 -17.72
CA THR A 44 -15.85 22.52 -17.02
C THR A 44 -14.89 21.60 -16.28
N VAL A 45 -14.72 21.85 -14.98
CA VAL A 45 -14.15 20.86 -14.06
C VAL A 45 -14.90 19.55 -14.31
N PRO A 46 -14.23 18.44 -14.65
CA PRO A 46 -14.92 17.18 -14.80
C PRO A 46 -15.68 16.92 -13.49
N VAL A 47 -17.00 16.79 -13.56
CA VAL A 47 -17.85 16.48 -12.41
C VAL A 47 -17.62 15.02 -12.05
N GLY A 48 -16.48 14.73 -11.41
CA GLY A 48 -16.08 13.36 -11.13
C GLY A 48 -14.61 13.24 -10.78
N TRP A 49 -14.28 12.20 -10.01
CA TRP A 49 -12.89 11.77 -9.86
C TRP A 49 -12.54 10.98 -11.13
N SER A 50 -11.57 11.46 -11.89
CA SER A 50 -10.93 10.79 -13.03
C SER A 50 -9.43 11.06 -12.99
N GLY A 51 -8.60 10.20 -13.59
CA GLY A 51 -7.17 10.48 -13.73
C GLY A 51 -6.91 11.85 -14.35
N GLY A 52 -5.96 12.59 -13.77
CA GLY A 52 -5.61 13.94 -14.24
C GLY A 52 -6.59 15.04 -13.82
N ALA A 53 -7.67 14.72 -13.10
CA ALA A 53 -8.57 15.75 -12.56
C ALA A 53 -7.96 16.46 -11.35
N ASP A 54 -8.22 17.77 -11.25
CA ASP A 54 -7.96 18.55 -10.05
C ASP A 54 -9.15 18.43 -9.09
N VAL A 55 -8.91 17.88 -7.90
CA VAL A 55 -9.88 17.77 -6.81
C VAL A 55 -9.50 18.73 -5.70
N ARG A 56 -10.46 19.56 -5.27
CA ARG A 56 -10.29 20.46 -4.13
C ARG A 56 -10.80 19.79 -2.86
N VAL A 57 -9.95 19.75 -1.84
CA VAL A 57 -10.30 19.27 -0.50
C VAL A 57 -9.89 20.35 0.49
N GLY A 58 -10.87 21.07 1.05
CA GLY A 58 -10.64 22.27 1.84
C GLY A 58 -9.90 23.35 1.04
N ALA A 59 -8.76 23.81 1.59
CA ALA A 59 -7.87 24.79 0.98
C ALA A 59 -6.82 24.18 0.02
N HIS A 60 -6.82 22.86 -0.16
CA HIS A 60 -5.80 22.16 -0.95
C HIS A 60 -6.37 21.66 -2.27
N VAL A 61 -5.52 21.66 -3.30
CA VAL A 61 -5.82 21.09 -4.62
C VAL A 61 -4.93 19.88 -4.84
N TYR A 62 -5.55 18.80 -5.29
CA TYR A 62 -4.93 17.51 -5.51
C TYR A 62 -5.15 17.08 -6.96
N LEU A 63 -4.08 16.69 -7.65
CA LEU A 63 -4.16 16.09 -8.98
C LEU A 63 -4.28 14.56 -8.82
N LEU A 64 -5.37 13.98 -9.29
CA LEU A 64 -5.62 12.54 -9.17
C LEU A 64 -4.68 11.73 -10.07
N CYS A 65 -4.07 10.70 -9.51
CA CYS A 65 -3.26 9.73 -10.24
C CYS A 65 -4.15 8.59 -10.75
N ASP A 66 -4.35 8.54 -12.07
CA ASP A 66 -5.27 7.62 -12.77
C ASP A 66 -5.20 6.13 -12.35
N PRO A 67 -4.01 5.49 -12.19
CA PRO A 67 -3.96 4.05 -11.91
C PRO A 67 -4.49 3.64 -10.54
N PHE A 68 -4.71 4.58 -9.62
CA PHE A 68 -5.13 4.30 -8.25
C PHE A 68 -6.56 4.68 -7.94
N LEU A 69 -7.28 5.23 -8.92
CA LEU A 69 -8.65 5.65 -8.73
C LEU A 69 -9.56 4.42 -8.58
N ARG A 70 -10.21 4.30 -7.43
CA ARG A 70 -11.21 3.27 -7.13
C ARG A 70 -12.54 3.95 -6.82
N THR A 71 -13.60 3.50 -7.47
CA THR A 71 -14.97 3.93 -7.17
C THR A 71 -15.81 2.69 -6.90
N SER A 72 -16.57 2.70 -5.81
CA SER A 72 -17.50 1.60 -5.45
C SER A 72 -18.74 2.16 -4.77
N SER A 73 -19.80 1.37 -4.65
CA SER A 73 -21.02 1.76 -3.94
C SER A 73 -21.35 0.75 -2.85
N SER A 74 -22.11 1.18 -1.84
CA SER A 74 -22.72 0.24 -0.88
C SER A 74 -23.68 -0.71 -1.61
N PRO A 75 -23.99 -1.89 -1.04
CA PRO A 75 -24.89 -2.87 -1.68
C PRO A 75 -26.29 -2.33 -1.97
N ASP A 76 -26.79 -1.40 -1.16
CA ASP A 76 -28.05 -0.69 -1.32
C ASP A 76 -27.94 0.58 -2.18
N HIS A 77 -26.75 0.86 -2.74
CA HIS A 77 -26.42 2.04 -3.53
C HIS A 77 -26.62 3.41 -2.84
N SER A 78 -26.91 3.42 -1.54
CA SER A 78 -27.13 4.65 -0.76
C SER A 78 -25.84 5.46 -0.52
N VAL A 79 -24.66 4.84 -0.66
CA VAL A 79 -23.35 5.46 -0.46
C VAL A 79 -22.42 5.18 -1.64
N LEU A 80 -21.69 6.21 -2.07
CA LEU A 80 -20.59 6.14 -3.03
C LEU A 80 -19.26 6.33 -2.30
N TYR A 81 -18.33 5.39 -2.52
CA TYR A 81 -16.95 5.46 -2.04
C TYR A 81 -16.01 5.77 -3.19
N ARG A 82 -15.06 6.68 -2.96
CA ARG A 82 -13.96 6.95 -3.89
C ARG A 82 -12.63 6.96 -3.14
N GLU A 83 -11.63 6.33 -3.72
CA GLU A 83 -10.28 6.32 -3.19
C GLU A 83 -9.29 6.60 -4.31
N ALA A 84 -8.25 7.39 -4.05
CA ALA A 84 -7.24 7.71 -5.06
C ALA A 84 -5.94 8.15 -4.42
N LEU A 85 -4.81 7.79 -5.06
CA LEU A 85 -3.55 8.49 -4.86
C LEU A 85 -3.61 9.83 -5.59
N ALA A 86 -3.11 10.89 -4.97
CA ALA A 86 -3.10 12.20 -5.56
C ALA A 86 -1.83 12.99 -5.22
N LEU A 87 -1.41 13.84 -6.16
CA LEU A 87 -0.31 14.78 -5.99
C LEU A 87 -0.85 16.11 -5.46
N ARG A 88 -0.29 16.61 -4.35
CA ARG A 88 -0.64 17.93 -3.82
C ARG A 88 -0.03 19.03 -4.71
N VAL A 89 -0.86 19.92 -5.23
CA VAL A 89 -0.42 21.02 -6.09
C VAL A 89 -0.11 22.25 -5.23
N ALA A 90 1.14 22.72 -5.27
CA ALA A 90 1.51 24.01 -4.67
C ALA A 90 0.91 25.16 -5.49
N ARG A 91 0.18 26.07 -4.84
CA ARG A 91 -0.28 27.32 -5.46
C ARG A 91 0.64 28.47 -5.06
N GLY A 92 1.05 29.27 -6.04
CA GLY A 92 1.64 30.58 -5.78
C GLY A 92 0.55 31.60 -5.43
N PRO A 93 0.93 32.81 -4.95
CA PRO A 93 -0.03 33.89 -4.72
C PRO A 93 -0.84 34.17 -5.99
N GLY A 94 -2.18 34.20 -5.89
CA GLY A 94 -3.07 34.49 -7.03
C GLY A 94 -3.66 33.27 -7.76
N GLY A 95 -3.60 32.07 -7.18
CA GLY A 95 -4.40 30.92 -7.64
C GLY A 95 -3.90 30.21 -8.91
N ARG A 96 -2.87 30.75 -9.57
CA ARG A 96 -2.17 30.08 -10.68
C ARG A 96 -1.23 28.99 -10.14
N ARG A 97 -1.15 27.85 -10.85
CA ARG A 97 -0.20 26.77 -10.53
C ARG A 97 1.21 27.36 -10.49
N ALA A 98 1.94 27.17 -9.39
CA ALA A 98 3.35 27.53 -9.37
C ALA A 98 4.08 26.62 -10.38
N ARG A 99 4.75 27.19 -11.38
CA ARG A 99 5.69 26.41 -12.20
C ARG A 99 6.70 25.76 -11.27
N PRO A 100 7.05 24.47 -11.44
CA PRO A 100 8.09 23.85 -10.63
C PRO A 100 9.39 24.62 -10.87
N ARG A 101 9.75 25.50 -9.94
CA ARG A 101 11.01 26.23 -10.01
C ARG A 101 12.13 25.21 -9.86
N GLY A 102 13.09 25.27 -10.78
CA GLY A 102 14.26 24.42 -10.78
C GLY A 102 14.97 24.44 -9.43
N ARG A 103 15.50 23.28 -9.05
CA ARG A 103 16.50 23.00 -7.99
C ARG A 103 16.91 24.24 -7.16
N GLY A 104 16.04 24.72 -6.28
CA GLY A 104 16.34 25.92 -5.50
C GLY A 104 15.16 26.42 -4.68
N SER A 105 15.21 26.14 -3.37
CA SER A 105 14.69 26.98 -2.30
C SER A 105 13.18 27.31 -2.30
N GLU A 106 12.35 26.29 -2.11
CA GLU A 106 11.15 26.39 -1.27
C GLU A 106 11.00 25.02 -0.60
N ALA A 107 10.85 24.98 0.73
CA ALA A 107 10.72 23.72 1.46
C ALA A 107 9.59 22.91 0.81
N ALA A 108 9.93 21.74 0.26
CA ALA A 108 8.92 20.85 -0.31
C ALA A 108 7.85 20.63 0.76
N PRO A 109 6.54 20.70 0.41
CA PRO A 109 5.50 20.46 1.39
C PRO A 109 5.79 19.12 2.09
N ASP A 110 5.67 19.09 3.43
CA ASP A 110 6.00 17.92 4.29
C ASP A 110 5.53 16.57 3.70
N HIS A 111 4.45 16.60 2.91
CA HIS A 111 3.92 15.48 2.15
C HIS A 111 3.49 15.93 0.75
N ARG A 112 4.17 15.40 -0.28
CA ARG A 112 3.90 15.67 -1.71
C ARG A 112 2.70 14.88 -2.24
N TYR A 113 2.52 13.65 -1.77
CA TYR A 113 1.42 12.78 -2.17
C TYR A 113 0.44 12.55 -1.03
N ALA A 114 -0.81 12.31 -1.39
CA ALA A 114 -1.89 11.99 -0.47
C ALA A 114 -2.72 10.82 -0.98
N TRP A 115 -3.16 9.98 -0.06
CA TRP A 115 -4.27 9.07 -0.31
C TRP A 115 -5.56 9.78 0.08
N LEU A 116 -6.45 9.96 -0.89
CA LEU A 116 -7.76 10.57 -0.70
C LEU A 116 -8.81 9.47 -0.57
N ARG A 117 -9.69 9.61 0.42
CA ARG A 117 -10.85 8.74 0.62
C ARG A 117 -12.08 9.60 0.80
N GLN A 118 -13.05 9.43 -0.08
CA GLN A 118 -14.31 10.18 -0.09
C GLN A 118 -15.47 9.23 0.12
N VAL A 119 -16.37 9.63 1.03
CA VAL A 119 -17.68 9.04 1.23
C VAL A 119 -18.71 10.07 0.81
N ARG A 120 -19.60 9.69 -0.11
CA ARG A 120 -20.71 10.53 -0.58
C ARG A 120 -22.03 9.80 -0.41
N VAL A 121 -22.91 10.38 0.40
CA VAL A 121 -24.28 9.92 0.62
C VAL A 121 -25.15 10.30 -0.57
N ARG A 122 -25.75 9.30 -1.21
CA ARG A 122 -26.74 9.46 -2.30
C ARG A 122 -28.16 9.47 -1.76
N GLU A 123 -28.42 8.62 -0.76
CA GLU A 123 -29.73 8.49 -0.10
C GLU A 123 -29.56 8.58 1.41
N GLU A 124 -30.41 9.36 2.09
CA GLU A 124 -30.31 9.62 3.52
C GLU A 124 -30.82 8.45 4.38
N THR A 125 -30.05 7.37 4.44
CA THR A 125 -30.31 6.23 5.30
C THR A 125 -29.50 6.31 6.59
N ALA A 126 -29.91 5.56 7.63
CA ALA A 126 -29.12 5.43 8.85
C ALA A 126 -27.75 4.77 8.58
N ALA A 127 -27.70 3.83 7.64
CA ALA A 127 -26.46 3.20 7.20
C ALA A 127 -25.53 4.22 6.51
N ALA A 128 -26.06 5.07 5.63
CA ALA A 128 -25.28 6.10 4.95
C ALA A 128 -24.68 7.13 5.91
N ARG A 129 -25.44 7.56 6.92
CA ARG A 129 -24.92 8.44 8.00
C ARG A 129 -23.83 7.76 8.83
N ALA A 130 -23.93 6.45 9.06
CA ALA A 130 -22.91 5.70 9.79
C ALA A 130 -21.57 5.61 9.04
N GLU A 131 -21.58 5.60 7.70
CA GLU A 131 -20.36 5.59 6.90
C GLU A 131 -19.58 6.92 6.99
N LEU A 132 -20.28 8.07 6.93
CA LEU A 132 -19.66 9.38 7.18
C LEU A 132 -19.05 9.46 8.59
N LYS A 133 -19.77 8.95 9.59
CA LYS A 133 -19.27 8.88 10.97
C LYS A 133 -18.03 7.97 11.07
N THR A 134 -18.02 6.84 10.36
CA THR A 134 -16.87 5.93 10.32
C THR A 134 -15.62 6.62 9.80
N LEU A 135 -15.74 7.43 8.73
CA LEU A 135 -14.62 8.21 8.21
C LEU A 135 -14.09 9.25 9.22
N ALA A 136 -14.98 9.87 9.99
CA ALA A 136 -14.60 10.81 11.04
C ALA A 136 -13.90 10.12 12.23
N VAL A 137 -14.40 8.96 12.67
CA VAL A 137 -13.76 8.14 13.72
C VAL A 137 -12.37 7.68 13.27
N GLU A 138 -12.22 7.30 12.01
CA GLU A 138 -10.92 6.93 11.46
C GLU A 138 -9.92 8.10 11.51
N ARG A 139 -10.36 9.29 11.12
CA ARG A 139 -9.54 10.51 11.22
C ARG A 139 -9.11 10.76 12.66
N GLU A 140 -9.98 10.54 13.65
CA GLU A 140 -9.66 10.68 15.07
C GLU A 140 -8.58 9.69 15.51
N TYR A 141 -8.74 8.40 15.17
CA TYR A 141 -7.72 7.40 15.47
C TYR A 141 -6.37 7.73 14.83
N LEU A 142 -6.34 8.09 13.56
CA LEU A 142 -5.10 8.48 12.88
C LEU A 142 -4.48 9.73 13.51
N THR A 143 -5.27 10.74 13.87
CA THR A 143 -4.76 11.97 14.51
C THR A 143 -4.11 11.65 15.86
N ARG A 144 -4.74 10.78 16.66
CA ARG A 144 -4.26 10.39 17.98
C ARG A 144 -3.02 9.49 17.94
N LEU A 145 -3.00 8.53 17.01
CA LEU A 145 -2.02 7.44 17.01
C LEU A 145 -0.83 7.66 16.08
N SER A 146 -0.97 8.45 15.00
CA SER A 146 0.08 8.61 13.99
C SER A 146 1.37 9.26 14.49
N GLY A 147 1.32 10.03 15.59
CA GLY A 147 2.50 10.58 16.27
C GLY A 147 3.24 9.56 17.15
N GLN A 148 2.58 8.46 17.52
CA GLN A 148 3.10 7.44 18.43
C GLN A 148 3.51 6.17 17.68
N ILE A 149 2.83 5.88 16.56
CA ILE A 149 3.02 4.68 15.76
C ILE A 149 3.52 5.09 14.37
N ALA A 150 4.84 4.92 14.14
CA ALA A 150 5.52 5.38 12.92
C ALA A 150 4.95 4.78 11.61
N GLY A 151 4.42 3.56 11.68
CA GLY A 151 3.82 2.87 10.54
C GLY A 151 2.44 3.39 10.13
N LEU A 152 1.82 4.31 10.87
CA LEU A 152 0.54 4.91 10.48
C LEU A 152 0.73 6.12 9.53
N PRO A 153 -0.27 6.39 8.67
CA PRO A 153 -0.26 7.58 7.83
C PRO A 153 -0.66 8.80 8.65
N ARG A 154 -0.05 9.95 8.36
CA ARG A 154 -0.42 11.23 8.98
C ARG A 154 -1.68 11.77 8.33
N VAL A 155 -2.63 12.28 9.11
CA VAL A 155 -3.76 13.04 8.56
C VAL A 155 -3.24 14.37 8.01
N LEU A 156 -3.51 14.65 6.74
CA LEU A 156 -3.21 15.94 6.12
C LEU A 156 -4.36 16.91 6.30
N HIS A 157 -5.57 16.46 5.97
CA HIS A 157 -6.79 17.23 6.07
C HIS A 157 -8.02 16.32 6.04
N MET A 158 -9.13 16.79 6.58
CA MET A 158 -10.44 16.20 6.35
C MET A 158 -11.45 17.33 6.14
N GLU A 159 -12.22 17.24 5.06
CA GLU A 159 -13.27 18.20 4.74
C GLU A 159 -14.62 17.48 4.72
N THR A 160 -15.64 18.12 5.26
CA THR A 160 -17.04 17.74 5.02
C THR A 160 -17.70 18.89 4.26
N GLU A 161 -18.34 18.57 3.14
CA GLU A 161 -19.04 19.57 2.33
C GLU A 161 -20.21 20.18 3.12
N PRO A 162 -20.63 21.43 2.80
CA PRO A 162 -21.67 22.13 3.56
C PRO A 162 -23.02 21.41 3.61
N ASP A 163 -23.30 20.54 2.64
CA ASP A 163 -24.51 19.72 2.61
C ASP A 163 -24.50 18.56 3.63
N GLY A 164 -23.35 18.31 4.27
CA GLY A 164 -23.15 17.22 5.22
C GLY A 164 -23.21 15.82 4.60
N ARG A 165 -23.31 15.70 3.26
CA ARG A 165 -23.48 14.43 2.56
C ARG A 165 -22.18 13.90 1.99
N THR A 166 -21.17 14.74 1.82
CA THR A 166 -19.86 14.34 1.31
C THR A 166 -18.76 14.65 2.31
N ALA A 167 -17.95 13.66 2.66
CA ALA A 167 -16.73 13.87 3.44
C ALA A 167 -15.53 13.28 2.71
N THR A 168 -14.41 13.99 2.72
CA THR A 168 -13.15 13.58 2.09
C THR A 168 -12.00 13.68 3.09
N LEU A 169 -11.37 12.54 3.37
CA LEU A 169 -10.18 12.41 4.21
C LEU A 169 -8.94 12.31 3.31
N ALA A 170 -7.95 13.15 3.57
CA ALA A 170 -6.65 13.11 2.93
C ALA A 170 -5.58 12.70 3.95
N VAL A 171 -4.86 11.61 3.67
CA VAL A 171 -3.76 11.13 4.51
C VAL A 171 -2.46 11.09 3.70
N ALA A 172 -1.33 11.25 4.38
CA ALA A 172 -0.02 11.33 3.74
C ALA A 172 0.35 10.01 3.06
N TRP A 173 0.72 10.09 1.79
CA TRP A 173 1.36 8.99 1.09
C TRP A 173 2.87 9.23 1.03
N PRO A 174 3.72 8.28 1.47
CA PRO A 174 5.15 8.49 1.52
C PRO A 174 5.77 8.44 0.12
N SER A 175 6.82 9.22 -0.10
CA SER A 175 7.54 9.30 -1.37
C SER A 175 9.05 9.25 -1.14
N SER A 176 9.80 8.77 -2.13
CA SER A 176 11.25 8.75 -2.07
C SER A 176 11.80 10.17 -2.05
N ARG A 177 12.76 10.45 -1.17
CA ARG A 177 13.47 11.75 -1.19
C ARG A 177 14.33 11.90 -2.45
N LYS A 178 14.83 10.78 -2.99
CA LYS A 178 15.75 10.75 -4.14
C LYS A 178 15.00 10.92 -5.46
N SER A 179 14.01 10.07 -5.74
CA SER A 179 13.25 10.14 -7.00
C SER A 179 12.08 11.12 -6.94
N GLN A 180 11.63 11.51 -5.74
CA GLN A 180 10.40 12.30 -5.53
C GLN A 180 9.12 11.59 -5.99
N GLU A 181 9.20 10.29 -6.29
CA GLU A 181 8.06 9.45 -6.69
C GLU A 181 7.37 8.84 -5.46
N PRO A 182 6.07 8.52 -5.55
CA PRO A 182 5.36 7.83 -4.48
C PRO A 182 5.94 6.42 -4.30
N PHE A 183 6.07 5.98 -3.05
CA PHE A 183 6.45 4.60 -2.80
C PHE A 183 5.36 3.63 -3.27
N PRO A 184 5.74 2.45 -3.79
CA PRO A 184 4.78 1.44 -4.22
C PRO A 184 4.12 0.77 -3.02
N ALA A 185 2.89 0.30 -3.23
CA ALA A 185 2.26 -0.64 -2.32
C ALA A 185 2.80 -2.06 -2.54
N LEU A 186 2.64 -2.92 -1.54
CA LEU A 186 3.12 -4.29 -1.57
C LEU A 186 2.46 -5.13 -2.69
N GLU A 187 1.32 -4.68 -3.21
CA GLU A 187 0.66 -5.26 -4.39
C GLU A 187 1.57 -5.33 -5.63
N THR A 188 2.56 -4.44 -5.77
CA THR A 188 3.48 -4.48 -6.92
C THR A 188 4.44 -5.66 -6.88
N LEU A 189 4.53 -6.37 -5.75
CA LEU A 189 5.31 -7.60 -5.64
C LEU A 189 4.51 -8.84 -6.02
N LEU A 190 3.20 -8.73 -6.27
CA LEU A 190 2.39 -9.84 -6.76
C LEU A 190 2.64 -9.99 -8.27
N GLU A 191 3.53 -10.92 -8.64
CA GLU A 191 3.79 -11.27 -10.04
C GLU A 191 2.64 -12.12 -10.60
N PRO A 192 2.02 -11.74 -11.72
CA PRO A 192 1.12 -12.63 -12.46
C PRO A 192 1.89 -13.87 -12.93
N GLY A 193 1.52 -15.05 -12.43
CA GLY A 193 2.10 -16.32 -12.88
C GLY A 193 2.94 -17.09 -11.85
N GLY A 194 3.11 -16.58 -10.63
CA GLY A 194 3.62 -17.37 -9.50
C GLY A 194 5.09 -17.80 -9.59
N ALA A 195 5.94 -16.99 -10.22
CA ALA A 195 7.39 -17.20 -10.17
C ALA A 195 7.86 -17.16 -8.71
N ALA A 196 8.79 -18.06 -8.36
CA ALA A 196 9.37 -18.09 -7.02
C ALA A 196 10.07 -16.75 -6.73
N MET A 197 9.85 -16.20 -5.55
CA MET A 197 10.49 -14.96 -5.11
C MET A 197 11.97 -15.22 -4.84
N ASP A 198 12.85 -14.43 -5.45
CA ASP A 198 14.29 -14.56 -5.22
C ASP A 198 14.69 -14.16 -3.78
N PRO A 199 15.83 -14.66 -3.27
CA PRO A 199 16.27 -14.38 -1.90
C PRO A 199 16.42 -12.90 -1.55
N PHE A 200 16.78 -12.05 -2.51
CA PHE A 200 16.94 -10.62 -2.27
C PHE A 200 15.58 -9.94 -2.08
N ARG A 201 14.60 -10.24 -2.94
CA ARG A 201 13.21 -9.78 -2.76
C ARG A 201 12.61 -10.32 -1.46
N MET A 202 12.87 -11.59 -1.11
CA MET A 202 12.42 -12.17 0.17
C MET A 202 13.02 -11.43 1.38
N PHE A 203 14.32 -11.10 1.32
CA PHE A 203 14.98 -10.35 2.38
C PHE A 203 14.33 -8.99 2.62
N ASP A 204 14.04 -8.24 1.55
CA ASP A 204 13.39 -6.95 1.63
C ASP A 204 11.93 -7.05 2.09
N LEU A 205 11.20 -8.06 1.62
CA LEU A 205 9.86 -8.37 2.07
C LEU A 205 9.83 -8.63 3.58
N PHE A 206 10.67 -9.54 4.08
CA PHE A 206 10.69 -9.88 5.50
C PHE A 206 11.13 -8.70 6.38
N ARG A 207 12.04 -7.84 5.88
CA ARG A 207 12.37 -6.59 6.57
C ARG A 207 11.14 -5.69 6.71
N GLY A 208 10.38 -5.50 5.65
CA GLY A 208 9.15 -4.70 5.68
C GLY A 208 8.07 -5.30 6.57
N LEU A 209 7.84 -6.61 6.48
CA LEU A 209 6.83 -7.32 7.27
C LEU A 209 7.17 -7.37 8.76
N ALA A 210 8.46 -7.40 9.14
CA ALA A 210 8.86 -7.21 10.52
C ALA A 210 8.43 -5.84 11.06
N HIS A 211 8.66 -4.76 10.30
CA HIS A 211 8.22 -3.41 10.68
C HIS A 211 6.70 -3.27 10.69
N LEU A 212 5.98 -3.97 9.79
CA LEU A 212 4.52 -4.05 9.81
C LEU A 212 4.04 -4.69 11.12
N CYS A 213 4.65 -5.80 11.53
CA CYS A 213 4.32 -6.48 12.77
C CYS A 213 4.57 -5.60 14.00
N ASP A 214 5.66 -4.82 14.02
CA ASP A 214 5.91 -3.85 15.09
C ASP A 214 4.82 -2.74 15.12
N THR A 215 4.39 -2.28 13.94
CA THR A 215 3.28 -1.31 13.79
C THR A 215 1.97 -1.87 14.33
N LEU A 216 1.65 -3.12 14.00
CA LEU A 216 0.42 -3.79 14.46
C LEU A 216 0.48 -4.08 15.96
N ALA A 217 1.61 -4.53 16.48
CA ALA A 217 1.79 -4.75 17.91
C ALA A 217 1.55 -3.46 18.70
N ALA A 218 2.10 -2.32 18.25
CA ALA A 218 1.85 -1.02 18.86
C ALA A 218 0.37 -0.57 18.72
N LEU A 219 -0.29 -0.89 17.62
CA LEU A 219 -1.72 -0.62 17.46
C LEU A 219 -2.56 -1.46 18.42
N HIS A 220 -2.19 -2.72 18.61
CA HIS A 220 -2.86 -3.68 19.50
C HIS A 220 -2.74 -3.26 20.97
N THR A 221 -1.62 -2.66 21.40
CA THR A 221 -1.50 -2.12 22.78
C THR A 221 -2.48 -0.98 23.06
N HIS A 222 -3.02 -0.34 22.03
CA HIS A 222 -4.06 0.68 22.12
C HIS A 222 -5.49 0.12 22.01
N GLY A 223 -5.64 -1.21 22.01
CA GLY A 223 -6.93 -1.87 21.85
C GLY A 223 -7.51 -1.75 20.44
N VAL A 224 -6.70 -1.36 19.45
CA VAL A 224 -7.13 -1.16 18.07
C VAL A 224 -6.60 -2.28 17.20
N ALA A 225 -7.46 -2.90 16.38
CA ALA A 225 -7.07 -3.88 15.37
C ALA A 225 -7.44 -3.37 13.96
N HIS A 226 -6.52 -3.53 13.00
CA HIS A 226 -6.66 -3.00 11.64
C HIS A 226 -7.75 -3.72 10.84
N ARG A 227 -7.81 -5.04 10.95
CA ARG A 227 -8.79 -6.00 10.41
C ARG A 227 -8.97 -6.02 8.88
N ARG A 228 -8.21 -5.24 8.13
CA ARG A 228 -8.24 -5.25 6.65
C ARG A 228 -6.87 -4.96 6.04
N LEU A 229 -5.89 -5.80 6.35
CA LEU A 229 -4.60 -5.76 5.70
C LEU A 229 -4.70 -6.34 4.28
N THR A 230 -4.29 -5.57 3.29
CA THR A 230 -4.22 -5.97 1.88
C THR A 230 -2.87 -5.57 1.30
N PRO A 231 -2.42 -6.22 0.21
CA PRO A 231 -1.19 -5.81 -0.49
C PRO A 231 -1.23 -4.33 -0.91
N SER A 232 -2.40 -3.84 -1.34
CA SER A 232 -2.63 -2.44 -1.72
C SER A 232 -2.66 -1.44 -0.56
N GLY A 233 -2.76 -1.92 0.67
CA GLY A 233 -2.84 -1.11 1.89
C GLY A 233 -1.50 -0.97 2.65
N ILE A 234 -0.45 -1.67 2.21
CA ILE A 234 0.87 -1.69 2.85
C ILE A 234 1.88 -1.04 1.90
N ILE A 235 2.43 0.11 2.28
CA ILE A 235 3.32 0.92 1.44
C ILE A 235 4.76 0.64 1.79
N MET A 236 5.55 0.21 0.82
CA MET A 236 6.94 -0.21 0.98
C MET A 236 7.88 0.99 0.84
N CYS A 237 8.45 1.44 1.95
CA CYS A 237 9.32 2.61 2.00
C CYS A 237 10.80 2.22 2.04
N ASP A 238 11.67 3.20 1.76
CA ASP A 238 13.12 3.05 1.90
C ASP A 238 13.54 2.54 3.30
N GLY A 239 14.58 1.71 3.30
CA GLY A 239 15.14 1.11 4.52
C GLY A 239 14.29 -0.03 5.09
N GLY A 240 13.33 -0.54 4.32
CA GLY A 240 12.42 -1.60 4.76
C GLY A 240 11.45 -1.14 5.86
N ARG A 241 11.17 0.16 5.89
CA ARG A 241 10.04 0.69 6.63
C ARG A 241 8.79 0.43 5.81
N VAL A 242 7.68 0.30 6.50
CA VAL A 242 6.35 0.25 5.90
C VAL A 242 5.48 1.35 6.48
N LYS A 243 4.54 1.83 5.68
CA LYS A 243 3.40 2.61 6.16
C LYS A 243 2.11 1.94 5.75
N LEU A 244 1.17 1.85 6.68
CA LEU A 244 -0.22 1.56 6.36
C LEU A 244 -0.82 2.76 5.64
N ARG A 245 -1.70 2.46 4.70
CA ARG A 245 -2.42 3.48 3.92
C ARG A 245 -3.61 4.07 4.68
N ASP A 246 -4.22 3.29 5.55
CA ASP A 246 -5.42 3.61 6.31
C ASP A 246 -5.43 2.80 7.64
N LEU A 247 -6.53 2.85 8.41
CA LEU A 247 -6.73 1.98 9.57
C LEU A 247 -7.69 0.81 9.29
N GLY A 248 -7.90 0.49 8.02
CA GLY A 248 -8.74 -0.62 7.59
C GLY A 248 -10.18 -0.49 8.10
N LEU A 249 -10.56 -1.37 9.02
CA LEU A 249 -11.89 -1.45 9.62
C LEU A 249 -11.93 -1.00 11.08
N ALA A 250 -10.81 -0.53 11.63
CA ALA A 250 -10.68 -0.13 13.03
C ALA A 250 -11.77 0.87 13.50
N ALA A 251 -12.24 1.73 12.60
CA ALA A 251 -13.19 2.81 12.90
C ALA A 251 -14.66 2.38 13.05
N ARG A 252 -14.96 1.08 12.98
CA ARG A 252 -16.32 0.54 13.15
C ARG A 252 -16.34 -0.79 13.88
N GLU A 253 -17.49 -1.13 14.45
CA GLU A 253 -17.71 -2.43 15.09
C GLU A 253 -17.51 -3.59 14.11
N PRO A 254 -16.86 -4.69 14.53
CA PRO A 254 -16.72 -5.89 13.71
C PRO A 254 -18.05 -6.47 13.24
N ARG A 255 -18.12 -6.83 11.96
CA ARG A 255 -19.27 -7.51 11.36
C ARG A 255 -18.83 -8.79 10.67
N ALA A 256 -19.70 -9.80 10.69
CA ALA A 256 -19.49 -11.00 9.89
C ALA A 256 -19.47 -10.65 8.38
N GLY A 257 -18.63 -11.34 7.63
CA GLY A 257 -18.37 -11.10 6.22
C GLY A 257 -17.45 -9.92 5.92
N GLU A 258 -16.88 -9.23 6.92
CA GLU A 258 -15.96 -8.11 6.68
C GLU A 258 -14.53 -8.55 6.35
N GLY A 259 -13.73 -7.66 5.74
CA GLY A 259 -12.33 -7.92 5.40
C GLY A 259 -12.12 -8.25 3.92
N PRO A 260 -10.86 -8.37 3.48
CA PRO A 260 -10.54 -8.69 2.08
C PRO A 260 -10.82 -10.17 1.80
N PRO A 261 -11.41 -10.53 0.64
CA PRO A 261 -11.67 -11.93 0.30
C PRO A 261 -10.41 -12.80 0.37
N ASP A 262 -9.33 -12.30 -0.23
CA ASP A 262 -8.01 -12.93 -0.23
C ASP A 262 -7.30 -12.59 1.09
N GLY A 263 -7.38 -13.51 2.04
CA GLY A 263 -6.83 -13.32 3.39
C GLY A 263 -7.88 -13.09 4.48
N GLN A 264 -9.18 -13.21 4.16
CA GLN A 264 -10.24 -13.13 5.17
C GLN A 264 -10.04 -14.18 6.26
N ALA A 265 -9.92 -13.75 7.51
CA ALA A 265 -9.73 -14.67 8.62
C ALA A 265 -11.00 -15.49 8.90
N PRO A 266 -10.90 -16.72 9.43
CA PRO A 266 -12.04 -17.59 9.74
C PRO A 266 -13.14 -16.92 10.57
N GLU A 267 -12.76 -16.16 11.60
CA GLU A 267 -13.66 -15.42 12.49
C GLU A 267 -14.39 -14.28 11.79
N GLN A 268 -13.79 -13.71 10.72
CA GLN A 268 -14.45 -12.69 9.90
C GLN A 268 -15.52 -13.31 8.99
N ARG A 269 -15.38 -14.56 8.57
CA ARG A 269 -16.31 -15.22 7.62
C ARG A 269 -17.62 -15.64 8.27
N HIS A 270 -17.52 -16.41 9.35
CA HIS A 270 -18.65 -17.20 9.84
C HIS A 270 -19.44 -16.52 10.97
N GLY A 271 -18.92 -15.44 11.57
CA GLY A 271 -19.60 -14.68 12.64
C GLY A 271 -19.96 -15.47 13.91
N ARG A 272 -19.64 -16.78 13.95
CA ARG A 272 -19.88 -17.70 15.05
C ARG A 272 -18.52 -18.10 15.60
N GLY A 273 -18.21 -17.67 16.82
CA GLY A 273 -16.93 -17.90 17.49
C GLY A 273 -16.29 -16.60 17.96
N ALA A 274 -14.97 -16.52 17.87
CA ALA A 274 -14.20 -15.34 18.25
C ALA A 274 -14.62 -14.08 17.45
N ARG A 275 -14.50 -12.91 18.09
CA ARG A 275 -14.70 -11.63 17.40
C ARG A 275 -13.42 -11.21 16.66
N PRO A 276 -13.52 -10.60 15.46
CA PRO A 276 -12.35 -10.04 14.79
C PRO A 276 -11.60 -9.04 15.69
N GLY A 277 -10.27 -9.16 15.74
CA GLY A 277 -9.42 -8.43 16.68
C GLY A 277 -7.92 -8.54 16.34
N PRO A 278 -7.01 -8.37 17.32
CA PRO A 278 -5.56 -8.42 17.08
C PRO A 278 -5.06 -9.66 16.34
N LYS A 279 -5.61 -10.84 16.68
CA LYS A 279 -5.28 -12.11 16.03
C LYS A 279 -5.77 -12.21 14.59
N THR A 280 -6.75 -11.40 14.19
CA THR A 280 -7.18 -11.27 12.79
C THR A 280 -6.10 -10.60 11.96
N ASP A 281 -5.42 -9.59 12.49
CA ASP A 281 -4.32 -8.92 11.79
C ASP A 281 -3.15 -9.90 11.58
N VAL A 282 -2.84 -10.73 12.58
CA VAL A 282 -1.80 -11.77 12.49
C VAL A 282 -2.11 -12.76 11.37
N TYR A 283 -3.34 -13.26 11.29
CA TYR A 283 -3.77 -14.13 10.21
C TYR A 283 -3.62 -13.44 8.84
N GLN A 284 -4.03 -12.18 8.73
CA GLN A 284 -3.97 -11.45 7.47
C GLN A 284 -2.53 -11.19 7.02
N VAL A 285 -1.60 -10.88 7.94
CA VAL A 285 -0.17 -10.80 7.60
C VAL A 285 0.34 -12.14 7.09
N ALA A 286 0.00 -13.24 7.74
CA ALA A 286 0.44 -14.57 7.31
C ALA A 286 -0.16 -14.98 5.96
N ALA A 287 -1.44 -14.73 5.73
CA ALA A 287 -2.12 -15.03 4.48
C ALA A 287 -1.58 -14.21 3.31
N LEU A 288 -1.31 -12.93 3.54
CA LEU A 288 -0.67 -12.05 2.56
C LEU A 288 0.76 -12.51 2.26
N THR A 289 1.52 -12.92 3.27
CA THR A 289 2.89 -13.41 3.10
C THR A 289 2.90 -14.71 2.32
N HIS A 290 2.01 -15.65 2.65
CA HIS A 290 1.82 -16.88 1.89
C HIS A 290 1.49 -16.58 0.43
N HIS A 291 0.60 -15.61 0.17
CA HIS A 291 0.26 -15.19 -1.19
C HIS A 291 1.48 -14.67 -1.96
N LEU A 292 2.26 -13.78 -1.36
CA LEU A 292 3.45 -13.23 -2.01
C LEU A 292 4.52 -14.30 -2.30
N LEU A 293 4.66 -15.30 -1.42
CA LEU A 293 5.68 -16.35 -1.57
C LEU A 293 5.27 -17.49 -2.51
N THR A 294 3.97 -17.79 -2.62
CA THR A 294 3.47 -18.94 -3.40
C THR A 294 2.69 -18.54 -4.66
N GLY A 295 2.44 -17.24 -4.85
CA GLY A 295 1.58 -16.73 -5.92
C GLY A 295 0.08 -16.99 -5.71
N ARG A 296 -0.33 -17.60 -4.59
CA ARG A 296 -1.74 -17.87 -4.26
C ARG A 296 -2.08 -17.67 -2.78
N PRO A 297 -3.28 -17.18 -2.45
CA PRO A 297 -3.70 -17.10 -1.06
C PRO A 297 -3.77 -18.50 -0.41
N PRO A 298 -3.64 -18.60 0.92
CA PRO A 298 -3.73 -19.89 1.60
C PRO A 298 -5.13 -20.50 1.42
N ALA A 299 -5.19 -21.84 1.36
CA ALA A 299 -6.46 -22.55 1.32
C ALA A 299 -7.23 -22.33 2.63
N VAL A 300 -8.53 -22.05 2.51
CA VAL A 300 -9.39 -21.59 3.62
C VAL A 300 -9.50 -22.57 4.79
N ARG A 301 -9.50 -23.88 4.52
CA ARG A 301 -9.81 -24.92 5.52
C ARG A 301 -8.61 -25.76 5.95
N ALA A 302 -7.66 -25.94 5.06
CA ALA A 302 -6.50 -26.80 5.25
C ALA A 302 -5.35 -26.29 4.36
N PRO A 303 -4.69 -25.20 4.75
CA PRO A 303 -3.51 -24.75 4.04
C PRO A 303 -2.45 -25.85 4.10
N LEU A 304 -1.82 -26.16 2.97
CA LEU A 304 -0.64 -27.01 2.96
C LEU A 304 0.50 -26.25 3.67
N PRO A 305 1.40 -26.94 4.40
CA PRO A 305 2.55 -26.30 5.02
C PRO A 305 3.31 -25.45 4.01
N LEU A 306 3.67 -24.21 4.36
CA LEU A 306 4.27 -23.26 3.43
C LEU A 306 5.51 -23.84 2.73
N ARG A 307 6.34 -24.56 3.48
CA ARG A 307 7.57 -25.20 2.98
C ARG A 307 7.34 -26.18 1.82
N ARG A 308 6.17 -26.81 1.73
CA ARG A 308 5.83 -27.70 0.61
C ARG A 308 5.53 -26.95 -0.68
N GLN A 309 5.21 -25.66 -0.57
CA GLN A 309 4.80 -24.80 -1.68
C GLN A 309 5.88 -23.79 -2.06
N ALA A 310 6.72 -23.40 -1.10
CA ALA A 310 7.85 -22.48 -1.27
C ALA A 310 9.06 -23.02 -0.50
N PRO A 311 9.81 -23.99 -1.07
CA PRO A 311 10.90 -24.68 -0.37
C PRO A 311 12.11 -23.79 -0.06
N ASP A 312 12.28 -22.68 -0.78
CA ASP A 312 13.39 -21.72 -0.58
C ASP A 312 13.16 -20.77 0.61
N VAL A 313 11.97 -20.82 1.23
CA VAL A 313 11.63 -20.00 2.40
C VAL A 313 12.26 -20.62 3.65
N PRO A 314 12.98 -19.84 4.48
CA PRO A 314 13.61 -20.37 5.70
C PRO A 314 12.62 -21.08 6.64
N ASP A 315 13.05 -22.23 7.19
CA ASP A 315 12.19 -23.12 7.99
C ASP A 315 11.54 -22.41 9.19
N ARG A 316 12.28 -21.53 9.85
CA ARG A 316 11.81 -20.82 11.05
C ARG A 316 10.58 -19.96 10.78
N ILE A 317 10.56 -19.21 9.67
CA ILE A 317 9.41 -18.38 9.34
C ILE A 317 8.26 -19.21 8.79
N SER A 318 8.54 -20.30 8.07
CA SER A 318 7.50 -21.21 7.57
C SER A 318 6.62 -21.76 8.70
N HIS A 319 7.21 -22.28 9.78
CA HIS A 319 6.44 -22.78 10.92
C HIS A 319 5.58 -21.72 11.62
N VAL A 320 6.13 -20.50 11.76
CA VAL A 320 5.40 -19.41 12.43
C VAL A 320 4.27 -18.88 11.55
N LEU A 321 4.46 -18.83 10.22
CA LEU A 321 3.40 -18.48 9.27
C LEU A 321 2.28 -19.53 9.26
N ASP A 322 2.63 -20.82 9.29
CA ASP A 322 1.64 -21.90 9.37
C ASP A 322 0.82 -21.80 10.68
N ALA A 323 1.47 -21.51 11.82
CA ALA A 323 0.78 -21.28 13.09
C ALA A 323 -0.10 -20.01 13.07
N ALA A 324 0.35 -18.94 12.42
CA ALA A 324 -0.42 -17.71 12.25
C ALA A 324 -1.66 -17.88 11.35
N LEU A 325 -1.70 -18.92 10.51
CA LEU A 325 -2.85 -19.31 9.70
C LEU A 325 -3.83 -20.25 10.42
N ALA A 326 -3.64 -20.52 11.71
CA ALA A 326 -4.53 -21.38 12.48
C ALA A 326 -5.99 -20.88 12.44
N SER A 327 -6.93 -21.82 12.32
CA SER A 327 -8.35 -21.51 12.31
C SER A 327 -8.81 -20.84 13.61
N ASP A 328 -8.31 -21.34 14.73
CA ASP A 328 -8.51 -20.78 16.06
C ASP A 328 -7.59 -19.56 16.27
N PRO A 329 -8.13 -18.35 16.53
CA PRO A 329 -7.33 -17.16 16.82
C PRO A 329 -6.40 -17.30 18.03
N ASP A 330 -6.78 -18.09 19.04
CA ASP A 330 -6.00 -18.23 20.27
C ASP A 330 -4.76 -19.11 20.08
N ALA A 331 -4.77 -19.97 19.06
CA ALA A 331 -3.60 -20.77 18.66
C ALA A 331 -2.56 -19.97 17.88
N ARG A 332 -2.89 -18.74 17.41
CA ARG A 332 -1.98 -17.91 16.62
C ARG A 332 -0.97 -17.20 17.54
N PRO A 333 0.27 -16.94 17.08
CA PRO A 333 1.19 -16.06 17.79
C PRO A 333 0.64 -14.62 17.87
N ASP A 334 1.27 -13.78 18.69
CA ASP A 334 1.04 -12.33 18.63
C ASP A 334 1.86 -11.67 17.52
N ALA A 335 1.47 -10.45 17.13
CA ALA A 335 2.16 -9.68 16.10
C ALA A 335 3.66 -9.50 16.41
N ALA A 336 4.02 -9.28 17.68
CA ALA A 336 5.42 -9.16 18.09
C ALA A 336 6.24 -10.44 17.83
N VAL A 337 5.66 -11.62 18.08
CA VAL A 337 6.29 -12.92 17.83
C VAL A 337 6.46 -13.16 16.34
N LEU A 338 5.42 -12.86 15.54
CA LEU A 338 5.51 -12.95 14.08
C LEU A 338 6.58 -11.99 13.52
N GLY A 339 6.67 -10.76 14.04
CA GLY A 339 7.71 -9.80 13.68
C GLY A 339 9.13 -10.29 14.01
N ALA A 340 9.31 -10.95 15.16
CA ALA A 340 10.58 -11.57 15.52
C ALA A 340 10.96 -12.72 14.56
N ALA A 341 9.98 -13.53 14.13
CA ALA A 341 10.21 -14.59 13.15
C ALA A 341 10.67 -14.03 11.79
N PHE A 342 10.07 -12.93 11.31
CA PHE A 342 10.52 -12.26 10.09
C PHE A 342 11.96 -11.74 10.21
N ARG A 343 12.32 -11.14 11.35
CA ARG A 343 13.70 -10.70 11.63
C ARG A 343 14.69 -11.87 11.62
N ALA A 344 14.31 -13.02 12.18
CA ALA A 344 15.14 -14.22 12.21
C ALA A 344 15.36 -14.79 10.80
N ALA A 345 14.29 -14.97 10.01
CA ALA A 345 14.41 -15.49 8.65
C ALA A 345 15.23 -14.57 7.74
N ARG A 346 15.16 -13.25 7.95
CA ARG A 346 16.03 -12.31 7.27
C ARG A 346 17.52 -12.56 7.56
N ALA A 347 17.86 -12.87 8.81
CA ALA A 347 19.24 -13.22 9.18
C ALA A 347 19.69 -14.54 8.55
N ASP A 348 18.79 -15.52 8.41
CA ASP A 348 19.07 -16.79 7.74
C ASP A 348 19.38 -16.58 6.25
N LEU A 349 18.60 -15.73 5.56
CA LEU A 349 18.85 -15.37 4.16
C LEU A 349 20.19 -14.64 3.94
N SER A 350 20.64 -13.83 4.91
CA SER A 350 21.97 -13.19 4.82
C SER A 350 23.11 -14.20 4.95
N ARG A 351 23.00 -15.16 5.88
CA ARG A 351 24.05 -16.15 6.14
C ARG A 351 24.21 -17.14 5.00
N GLY A 352 23.12 -17.50 4.32
CA GLY A 352 23.17 -18.37 3.13
C GLY A 352 23.90 -17.74 1.93
N ASN A 353 24.11 -16.42 1.95
CA ASN A 353 24.79 -15.69 0.88
C ASN A 353 26.31 -15.52 1.13
N ASP A 354 26.78 -15.71 2.37
CA ASP A 354 28.20 -15.65 2.73
C ASP A 354 28.97 -16.94 2.37
N ASP A 355 28.26 -18.04 2.06
CA ASP A 355 28.83 -19.34 1.68
C ASP A 355 29.15 -19.44 0.16
N VAL A 356 28.99 -18.34 -0.58
CA VAL A 356 29.39 -18.22 -1.99
C VAL A 356 30.47 -17.14 -2.12
N SER A 357 31.63 -17.37 -1.50
CA SER A 357 32.87 -16.77 -1.99
C SER A 357 33.37 -17.58 -3.19
N PRO A 358 33.77 -16.95 -4.32
CA PRO A 358 34.44 -17.66 -5.42
C PRO A 358 35.87 -17.95 -4.98
N GLY A 359 36.07 -19.05 -4.23
CA GLY A 359 37.35 -19.40 -3.63
C GLY A 359 37.57 -20.90 -3.66
N ASP A 360 38.20 -21.34 -4.76
CA ASP A 360 38.85 -22.62 -5.05
C ASP A 360 38.11 -23.96 -4.78
N PRO A 361 38.09 -24.90 -5.75
CA PRO A 361 37.56 -26.23 -5.51
C PRO A 361 38.40 -26.96 -4.46
N PRO A 362 37.78 -27.84 -3.64
CA PRO A 362 38.49 -28.58 -2.61
C PRO A 362 39.57 -29.44 -3.25
N ARG A 363 40.83 -29.22 -2.84
CA ARG A 363 41.94 -30.10 -3.22
C ARG A 363 41.68 -31.49 -2.65
N ILE A 364 41.35 -32.43 -3.53
CA ILE A 364 41.29 -33.84 -3.20
C ILE A 364 42.71 -34.29 -2.85
N HIS A 365 42.96 -34.53 -1.56
CA HIS A 365 44.14 -35.25 -1.12
C HIS A 365 44.02 -36.69 -1.59
N GLN A 366 44.78 -37.05 -2.63
CA GLN A 366 45.04 -38.45 -2.94
C GLN A 366 45.95 -39.02 -1.83
N PRO A 367 45.57 -40.14 -1.18
CA PRO A 367 46.49 -40.86 -0.32
C PRO A 367 47.51 -41.62 -1.18
N ARG A 368 48.81 -41.40 -0.93
CA ARG A 368 49.90 -42.24 -1.46
C ARG A 368 49.82 -43.65 -0.84
N PRO A 369 50.12 -44.71 -1.59
CA PRO A 369 51.50 -45.10 -1.86
C PRO A 369 51.94 -44.92 -3.33
#